data_AF-A0A9E6DJQ1-F1
#
_entry.id   AF-A0A9E6DJQ1-F1
#
_cell.length_a   1.000
_cell.length_b   1.000
_cell.length_c   1.000
_cell.angle_alpha   90.00
_cell.angle_beta   90.00
_cell.angle_gamma   90.00
#
_symmetry.space_group_name_H-M   'P 1'
#
loop_
_entity.id
_entity.type
_entity.pdbx_description
1 polymer ?
#
loop_
_entity_poly.entity_id
_entity_poly.type
_entity_poly.pdbx_seq_one_letter_code
_entity_poly.pdbx_strand_id
1 'polypeptide(L)'
;MTRKDQAARNWANAQKSTGPKTAQGKAVVAKNARKHGVTGQLDPSSIAAWLAVILDTPELSATALIPRDEVGVKALMLAQAEVRLVRAEQALHDFEAGQETPSEIVTELRRFRDMILDELAVEPGTKREQRQAFSLIRRMVKVELEETAIGGKRHCLLKRYAREARAQRRKALQSWTAIQEHTRRVA
;
A
#
# COMPACT_ATOMS: atom_id res chain seq x y z
N MET A 1 12.85 24.45 13.09
CA MET A 1 13.22 23.13 12.54
C MET A 1 13.38 23.30 11.03
N THR A 2 14.60 23.29 10.52
CA THR A 2 14.90 23.72 9.14
C THR A 2 14.94 22.54 8.16
N ARG A 3 14.80 22.79 6.85
CA ARG A 3 14.91 21.75 5.79
C ARG A 3 16.23 20.98 5.84
N LYS A 4 17.32 21.62 6.30
CA LYS A 4 18.64 20.99 6.47
C LYS A 4 18.62 19.93 7.58
N ASP A 5 17.89 20.18 8.68
CA ASP A 5 17.74 19.23 9.79
C ASP A 5 16.90 18.01 9.42
N GLN A 6 15.99 18.13 8.44
CA GLN A 6 15.24 17.00 7.91
C GLN A 6 16.09 16.15 6.94
N ALA A 7 16.90 16.80 6.10
CA ALA A 7 17.79 16.12 5.17
C ALA A 7 18.87 15.30 5.89
N ALA A 8 19.50 15.86 6.93
CA ALA A 8 20.50 15.16 7.74
C ALA A 8 19.91 13.94 8.46
N ARG A 9 18.69 14.05 9.00
CA ARG A 9 17.98 12.93 9.63
C ARG A 9 17.61 11.84 8.62
N ASN A 10 17.12 12.22 7.44
CA ASN A 10 16.81 11.26 6.38
C ASN A 10 18.06 10.52 5.89
N TRP A 11 19.20 11.21 5.80
CA TRP A 11 20.49 10.59 5.46
C TRP A 11 20.95 9.58 6.51
N ALA A 12 20.90 9.96 7.79
CA ALA A 12 21.26 9.06 8.90
C ALA A 12 20.34 7.82 8.96
N ASN A 13 19.04 8.00 8.67
CA ASN A 13 18.07 6.90 8.59
C ASN A 13 18.31 6.01 7.37
N ALA A 14 18.69 6.58 6.22
CA ALA A 14 19.00 5.83 5.00
C ALA A 14 20.25 4.95 5.18
N GLN A 15 21.27 5.44 5.89
CA GLN A 15 22.47 4.64 6.21
C GLN A 15 22.17 3.45 7.14
N LYS A 16 21.14 3.54 7.97
CA LYS A 16 20.65 2.46 8.84
C LYS A 16 19.55 1.60 8.21
N SER A 17 19.16 1.89 6.98
CA SER A 17 18.11 1.14 6.29
C SER A 17 18.56 -0.30 6.04
N THR A 18 17.80 -1.25 6.57
CA THR A 18 18.01 -2.70 6.41
C THR A 18 17.48 -3.23 5.07
N GLY A 19 17.26 -2.35 4.09
CA GLY A 19 16.80 -2.73 2.76
C GLY A 19 17.79 -3.66 2.03
N PRO A 20 17.31 -4.48 1.09
CA PRO A 20 18.17 -5.43 0.40
C PRO A 20 19.24 -4.72 -0.43
N LYS A 21 20.50 -5.11 -0.20
CA LYS A 21 21.69 -4.54 -0.85
C LYS A 21 22.01 -5.19 -2.19
N THR A 22 21.51 -6.40 -2.44
CA THR A 22 21.77 -7.15 -3.68
C THR A 22 20.74 -6.80 -4.77
N ALA A 23 21.14 -6.87 -6.03
CA ALA A 23 20.24 -6.64 -7.17
C ALA A 23 19.03 -7.59 -7.13
N GLN A 24 19.25 -8.84 -6.72
CA GLN A 24 18.22 -9.86 -6.56
C GLN A 24 17.25 -9.52 -5.41
N GLY A 25 17.77 -9.07 -4.25
CA GLY A 25 16.94 -8.62 -3.14
C GLY A 25 16.14 -7.36 -3.46
N LYS A 26 16.72 -6.42 -4.24
CA LYS A 26 16.01 -5.26 -4.78
C LYS A 26 14.90 -5.68 -5.74
N ALA A 27 15.12 -6.69 -6.58
CA ALA A 27 14.11 -7.22 -7.49
C ALA A 27 12.96 -7.92 -6.73
N VAL A 28 13.25 -8.63 -5.63
CA VAL A 28 12.23 -9.22 -4.74
C VAL A 28 11.41 -8.14 -4.05
N VAL A 29 12.04 -7.08 -3.55
CA VAL A 29 11.31 -5.92 -2.98
C VAL A 29 10.52 -5.15 -4.04
N ALA A 30 11.03 -5.03 -5.27
CA ALA A 30 10.29 -4.45 -6.39
C ALA A 30 9.07 -5.30 -6.76
N LYS A 31 9.15 -6.64 -6.65
CA LYS A 31 8.00 -7.53 -6.79
C LYS A 31 7.00 -7.37 -5.63
N ASN A 32 7.44 -7.10 -4.41
CA ASN A 32 6.54 -6.75 -3.30
C ASN A 32 5.75 -5.45 -3.58
N ALA A 33 6.35 -4.44 -4.20
CA ALA A 33 5.64 -3.24 -4.63
C ALA A 33 4.61 -3.49 -5.76
N ARG A 34 4.85 -4.52 -6.60
CA ARG A 34 3.89 -5.00 -7.62
C ARG A 34 2.77 -5.85 -7.02
N LYS A 35 3.04 -6.65 -5.98
CA LYS A 35 2.11 -7.60 -5.37
C LYS A 35 1.21 -6.96 -4.29
N HIS A 36 1.68 -5.91 -3.61
CA HIS A 36 0.88 -5.20 -2.59
C HIS A 36 0.10 -4.05 -3.21
N GLY A 37 -1.14 -4.39 -3.59
CA GLY A 37 -2.04 -3.58 -4.40
C GLY A 37 -2.60 -2.31 -3.76
N VAL A 38 -1.94 -1.64 -2.81
CA VAL A 38 -2.36 -0.32 -2.28
C VAL A 38 -1.36 0.78 -2.62
N THR A 39 -0.07 0.46 -2.64
CA THR A 39 1.02 1.40 -2.97
C THR A 39 1.63 1.16 -4.35
N GLY A 40 1.10 0.19 -5.10
CA GLY A 40 1.55 -0.13 -6.45
C GLY A 40 1.28 0.98 -7.46
N GLN A 41 1.75 0.77 -8.69
CA GLN A 41 1.53 1.71 -9.79
C GLN A 41 0.02 1.95 -9.99
N LEU A 42 -0.35 3.20 -10.20
CA LEU A 42 -1.74 3.60 -10.44
C LEU A 42 -2.09 3.30 -11.90
N ASP A 43 -3.33 2.87 -12.11
CA ASP A 43 -3.87 2.66 -13.43
C ASP A 43 -4.00 4.01 -14.18
N PRO A 44 -3.35 4.16 -15.35
CA PRO A 44 -3.42 5.40 -16.14
C PRO A 44 -4.84 5.79 -16.54
N SER A 45 -5.72 4.80 -16.78
CA SER A 45 -7.10 5.09 -17.18
C SER A 45 -7.94 5.68 -16.04
N SER A 46 -7.77 5.18 -14.82
CA SER A 46 -8.32 5.79 -13.61
C SER A 46 -7.81 7.22 -13.38
N ILE A 47 -6.52 7.49 -13.62
CA ILE A 47 -5.96 8.85 -13.51
C ILE A 47 -6.61 9.77 -14.54
N ALA A 48 -6.74 9.32 -15.79
CA ALA A 48 -7.36 10.10 -16.85
C ALA A 48 -8.83 10.43 -16.53
N ALA A 49 -9.60 9.49 -16.00
CA ALA A 49 -10.98 9.73 -15.58
C ALA A 49 -11.08 10.83 -14.52
N TRP A 50 -10.22 10.79 -13.50
CA TRP A 50 -10.18 11.86 -12.49
C TRP A 50 -9.70 13.19 -13.06
N LEU A 51 -8.73 13.16 -13.97
CA LEU A 51 -8.25 14.37 -14.61
C LEU A 51 -9.34 15.05 -15.45
N ALA A 52 -10.20 14.27 -16.13
CA ALA A 52 -11.31 14.78 -16.92
C ALA A 52 -12.32 15.52 -16.04
N VAL A 53 -12.61 14.96 -14.87
CA VAL A 53 -13.48 15.59 -13.86
C VAL A 53 -12.84 16.86 -13.29
N ILE A 54 -11.55 16.83 -12.97
CA ILE A 54 -10.85 17.97 -12.34
C ILE A 54 -10.71 19.15 -13.32
N LEU A 55 -10.46 18.87 -14.59
CA LEU A 55 -10.29 19.87 -15.65
C LEU A 55 -11.61 20.23 -16.35
N ASP A 56 -12.73 19.61 -15.97
CA ASP A 56 -14.04 19.74 -16.64
C ASP A 56 -13.94 19.52 -18.17
N THR A 57 -13.14 18.53 -18.57
CA THR A 57 -12.87 18.20 -19.97
C THR A 57 -13.11 16.71 -20.21
N PRO A 58 -14.24 16.31 -20.83
CA PRO A 58 -14.61 14.90 -20.99
C PRO A 58 -13.71 14.14 -21.97
N GLU A 59 -13.09 14.83 -22.93
CA GLU A 59 -12.21 14.25 -23.95
C GLU A 59 -10.75 14.61 -23.68
N LEU A 60 -10.10 13.86 -22.79
CA LEU A 60 -8.66 14.01 -22.57
C LEU A 60 -7.85 13.18 -23.57
N SER A 61 -6.96 13.85 -24.31
CA SER A 61 -5.93 13.18 -25.09
C SER A 61 -4.86 12.56 -24.18
N ALA A 62 -4.18 11.51 -24.67
CA ALA A 62 -3.07 10.86 -23.97
C ALA A 62 -1.96 11.85 -23.55
N THR A 63 -1.82 12.98 -24.24
CA THR A 63 -0.89 14.07 -23.90
C THR A 63 -1.23 14.78 -22.59
N ALA A 64 -2.48 14.72 -22.11
CA ALA A 64 -2.89 15.32 -20.83
C ALA A 64 -2.26 14.64 -19.61
N LEU A 65 -1.79 13.39 -19.75
CA LEU A 65 -1.01 12.69 -18.72
C LEU A 65 0.44 13.20 -18.63
N ILE A 66 0.87 14.06 -19.56
CA ILE A 66 2.20 14.68 -19.61
C ILE A 66 2.02 16.21 -19.66
N PRO A 67 1.60 16.84 -18.55
CA PRO A 67 1.34 18.27 -18.52
C PRO A 67 2.62 19.08 -18.77
N ARG A 68 2.48 20.17 -19.52
CA ARG A 68 3.58 21.09 -19.88
C ARG A 68 3.54 22.40 -19.09
N ASP A 69 2.42 22.66 -18.47
CA ASP A 69 2.06 23.86 -17.73
C ASP A 69 1.85 23.55 -16.24
N GLU A 70 2.01 24.57 -15.39
CA GLU A 70 1.90 24.38 -13.94
C GLU A 70 0.48 23.94 -13.53
N VAL A 71 -0.56 24.45 -14.20
CA VAL A 71 -1.96 24.07 -13.93
C VAL A 71 -2.15 22.59 -14.20
N GLY A 72 -1.75 22.09 -15.38
CA GLY A 72 -1.79 20.67 -15.70
C GLY A 72 -1.03 19.78 -14.71
N VAL A 73 0.15 20.22 -14.23
CA VAL A 73 0.92 19.48 -13.22
C VAL A 73 0.14 19.37 -11.90
N LYS A 74 -0.47 20.46 -11.42
CA LYS A 74 -1.27 20.42 -10.17
C LYS A 74 -2.53 19.57 -10.33
N ALA A 75 -3.19 19.64 -11.49
CA ALA A 75 -4.36 18.82 -11.80
C ALA A 75 -4.00 17.33 -11.79
N LEU A 76 -2.90 16.94 -12.44
CA LEU A 76 -2.41 15.57 -12.47
C LEU A 76 -2.05 15.07 -11.06
N MET A 77 -1.40 15.91 -10.24
CA MET A 77 -1.09 15.56 -8.85
C MET A 77 -2.36 15.31 -8.03
N LEU A 78 -3.41 16.12 -8.21
CA LEU A 78 -4.70 15.92 -7.56
C LEU A 78 -5.37 14.64 -8.06
N ALA A 79 -5.41 14.40 -9.37
CA ALA A 79 -5.98 13.19 -9.95
C ALA A 79 -5.32 11.92 -9.40
N GLN A 80 -3.98 11.88 -9.37
CA GLN A 80 -3.24 10.76 -8.78
C GLN A 80 -3.52 10.58 -7.28
N ALA A 81 -3.73 11.67 -6.54
CA ALA A 81 -4.07 11.61 -5.12
C ALA A 81 -5.48 11.05 -4.90
N GLU A 82 -6.45 11.40 -5.74
CA GLU A 82 -7.81 10.84 -5.70
C GLU A 82 -7.79 9.33 -6.01
N VAL A 83 -7.09 8.90 -7.05
CA VAL A 83 -6.94 7.45 -7.36
C VAL A 83 -6.33 6.70 -6.18
N ARG A 84 -5.27 7.24 -5.54
CA ARG A 84 -4.66 6.61 -4.36
C ARG A 84 -5.63 6.54 -3.18
N LEU A 85 -6.45 7.57 -2.97
CA LEU A 85 -7.42 7.61 -1.90
C LEU A 85 -8.48 6.52 -2.08
N VAL A 86 -9.14 6.48 -3.24
CA VAL A 86 -10.16 5.48 -3.57
C VAL A 86 -9.59 4.08 -3.39
N ARG A 87 -8.40 3.82 -3.93
CA ARG A 87 -7.73 2.52 -3.81
C ARG A 87 -7.44 2.12 -2.37
N ALA A 88 -6.95 3.04 -1.54
CA ALA A 88 -6.62 2.75 -0.15
C ALA A 88 -7.87 2.57 0.72
N GLU A 89 -8.94 3.32 0.44
CA GLU A 89 -10.23 3.18 1.13
C GLU A 89 -10.93 1.88 0.72
N GLN A 90 -10.93 1.54 -0.57
CA GLN A 90 -11.50 0.27 -1.04
C GLN A 90 -10.76 -0.91 -0.43
N ALA A 91 -9.43 -0.93 -0.42
CA ALA A 91 -8.67 -2.02 0.19
C ALA A 91 -8.94 -2.16 1.70
N LEU A 92 -9.11 -1.05 2.42
CA LEU A 92 -9.49 -1.09 3.83
C LEU A 92 -10.92 -1.63 4.01
N HIS A 93 -11.84 -1.19 3.16
CA HIS A 93 -13.23 -1.64 3.18
C HIS A 93 -13.34 -3.13 2.87
N ASP A 94 -12.70 -3.61 1.81
CA ASP A 94 -12.70 -5.02 1.40
C ASP A 94 -12.13 -5.92 2.50
N PHE A 95 -11.09 -5.44 3.20
CA PHE A 95 -10.53 -6.13 4.36
C PHE A 95 -11.53 -6.19 5.52
N GLU A 96 -12.12 -5.05 5.91
CA GLU A 96 -13.09 -4.97 7.02
C GLU A 96 -14.39 -5.74 6.71
N ALA A 97 -14.77 -5.83 5.43
CA ALA A 97 -15.91 -6.60 4.94
C ALA A 97 -15.61 -8.11 4.77
N GLY A 98 -14.36 -8.54 4.96
CA GLY A 98 -13.94 -9.94 4.78
C GLY A 98 -13.96 -10.43 3.33
N GLN A 99 -14.03 -9.51 2.36
CA GLN A 99 -14.00 -9.81 0.92
C GLN A 99 -12.57 -10.02 0.41
N GLU A 100 -11.57 -9.54 1.15
CA GLU A 100 -10.18 -9.66 0.78
C GLU A 100 -9.64 -11.07 1.09
N THR A 101 -9.14 -11.77 0.06
CA THR A 101 -8.53 -13.08 0.26
C THR A 101 -7.23 -12.95 1.07
N PRO A 102 -6.97 -13.88 2.02
CA PRO A 102 -5.68 -13.97 2.68
C PRO A 102 -4.55 -14.10 1.66
N SER A 103 -3.36 -13.61 2.02
CA SER A 103 -2.21 -13.73 1.13
C SER A 103 -1.88 -15.19 0.84
N GLU A 104 -1.21 -15.44 -0.29
CA GLU A 104 -0.72 -16.76 -0.67
C GLU A 104 0.11 -17.41 0.45
N ILE A 105 0.94 -16.61 1.13
CA ILE A 105 1.74 -17.05 2.28
C ILE A 105 0.84 -17.55 3.42
N VAL A 106 -0.24 -16.82 3.77
CA VAL A 106 -1.17 -17.27 4.81
C VAL A 106 -1.88 -18.56 4.39
N THR A 107 -2.23 -18.67 3.11
CA THR A 107 -2.88 -19.87 2.57
C THR A 107 -1.94 -21.08 2.64
N GLU A 108 -0.66 -20.91 2.31
CA GLU A 108 0.36 -21.94 2.47
C GLU A 108 0.60 -22.30 3.94
N LEU A 109 0.68 -21.31 4.83
CA LEU A 109 0.84 -21.54 6.27
C LEU A 109 -0.34 -22.33 6.85
N ARG A 110 -1.58 -22.07 6.41
CA ARG A 110 -2.75 -22.88 6.77
C ARG A 110 -2.58 -24.33 6.32
N ARG A 111 -2.20 -24.56 5.06
CA ARG A 111 -1.95 -25.92 4.54
C ARG A 111 -0.87 -26.65 5.34
N PHE A 112 0.26 -26.00 5.63
CA PHE A 112 1.34 -26.59 6.44
C PHE A 112 0.87 -26.92 7.86
N ARG A 113 0.12 -26.02 8.48
CA ARG A 113 -0.47 -26.26 9.80
C ARG A 113 -1.37 -27.50 9.78
N ASP A 114 -2.25 -27.60 8.80
CA ASP A 114 -3.23 -28.69 8.70
C ASP A 114 -2.51 -30.03 8.46
N MET A 115 -1.51 -30.07 7.57
CA MET A 115 -0.67 -31.27 7.38
C MET A 115 0.06 -31.72 8.65
N ILE A 116 0.58 -30.78 9.45
CA ILE A 116 1.24 -31.11 10.72
C ILE A 116 0.23 -31.69 11.72
N LEU A 117 -0.98 -31.14 11.77
CA LEU A 117 -2.02 -31.63 12.67
C LEU A 117 -2.51 -33.03 12.28
N ASP A 118 -2.69 -33.27 10.97
CA ASP A 118 -3.09 -34.58 10.44
C ASP A 118 -2.02 -35.63 10.74
N GLU A 119 -0.75 -35.33 10.50
CA GLU A 119 0.37 -36.22 10.81
C GLU A 119 0.42 -36.57 12.30
N LEU A 120 0.33 -35.57 13.19
CA LEU A 120 0.32 -35.79 14.64
C LEU A 120 -0.89 -36.60 15.12
N ALA A 121 -2.01 -36.58 14.40
CA ALA A 121 -3.20 -37.35 14.75
C ALA A 121 -3.03 -38.83 14.44
N VAL A 122 -2.29 -39.16 13.36
CA VAL A 122 -2.00 -40.54 12.94
C VAL A 122 -0.79 -41.09 13.70
N GLU A 123 0.32 -40.36 13.70
CA GLU A 123 1.57 -40.73 14.36
C GLU A 123 2.02 -39.61 15.30
N PRO A 124 1.55 -39.60 16.55
CA PRO A 124 1.81 -38.50 17.48
C PRO A 124 3.29 -38.36 17.87
N GLY A 125 4.16 -39.32 17.53
CA GLY A 125 5.58 -39.29 17.84
C GLY A 125 5.87 -39.14 19.33
N THR A 126 7.06 -38.62 19.66
CA THR A 126 7.48 -38.38 21.04
C THR A 126 6.89 -37.08 21.60
N LYS A 127 6.80 -36.97 22.94
CA LYS A 127 6.41 -35.72 23.63
C LYS A 127 7.29 -34.51 23.27
N ARG A 128 8.52 -34.74 22.80
CA ARG A 128 9.42 -33.66 22.36
C ARG A 128 9.01 -33.14 20.99
N GLU A 129 8.76 -34.05 20.04
CA GLU A 129 8.31 -33.72 18.68
C GLU A 129 6.96 -33.02 18.70
N GLN A 130 6.00 -33.52 19.51
CA GLN A 130 4.72 -32.85 19.72
C GLN A 130 4.88 -31.41 20.18
N ARG A 131 5.73 -31.16 21.18
CA ARG A 131 5.99 -29.80 21.68
C ARG A 131 6.59 -28.88 20.61
N GLN A 132 7.47 -29.41 19.77
CA GLN A 132 8.03 -28.66 18.65
C GLN A 132 6.96 -28.35 17.59
N ALA A 133 6.15 -29.33 17.22
CA ALA A 133 5.08 -29.18 16.25
C ALA A 133 4.03 -28.15 16.72
N PHE A 134 3.55 -28.24 17.97
CA PHE A 134 2.63 -27.24 18.53
C PHE A 134 3.25 -25.84 18.63
N SER A 135 4.55 -25.73 18.89
CA SER A 135 5.26 -24.45 18.87
C SER A 135 5.25 -23.83 17.46
N LEU A 136 5.48 -24.64 16.42
CA LEU A 136 5.39 -24.20 15.03
C LEU A 136 3.95 -23.78 14.66
N ILE A 137 2.96 -24.61 14.98
CA ILE A 137 1.54 -24.30 14.76
C ILE A 137 1.15 -22.96 15.42
N ARG A 138 1.55 -22.73 16.68
CA ARG A 138 1.28 -21.45 17.36
C ARG A 138 1.89 -20.26 16.62
N ARG A 139 3.09 -20.41 16.06
CA ARG A 139 3.72 -19.35 15.25
C ARG A 139 2.96 -19.11 13.95
N MET A 140 2.53 -20.17 13.27
CA MET A 140 1.72 -20.07 12.04
C MET A 140 0.40 -19.35 12.29
N VAL A 141 -0.34 -19.78 13.33
CA VAL A 141 -1.61 -19.13 13.75
C VAL A 141 -1.40 -17.67 14.11
N LYS A 142 -0.30 -17.33 14.80
CA LYS A 142 0.02 -15.94 15.11
C LYS A 142 0.19 -15.10 13.84
N VAL A 143 0.93 -15.59 12.84
CA VAL A 143 1.13 -14.88 11.57
C VAL A 143 -0.21 -14.72 10.83
N GLU A 144 -1.02 -15.77 10.81
CA GLU A 144 -2.36 -15.72 10.22
C GLU A 144 -3.25 -14.65 10.88
N LEU A 145 -3.28 -14.60 12.22
CA LEU A 145 -4.05 -13.61 12.97
C LEU A 145 -3.55 -12.19 12.71
N GLU A 146 -2.23 -11.98 12.66
CA GLU A 146 -1.65 -10.68 12.34
C GLU A 146 -2.04 -10.19 10.93
N GLU A 147 -2.31 -11.09 10.00
CA GLU A 147 -2.65 -10.76 8.62
C GLU A 147 -4.16 -10.68 8.35
N THR A 148 -4.99 -11.42 9.10
CA THR A 148 -6.43 -11.57 8.80
C THR A 148 -7.36 -10.94 9.84
N ALA A 149 -6.89 -10.73 11.07
CA ALA A 149 -7.76 -10.24 12.14
C ALA A 149 -7.96 -8.72 12.08
N ILE A 150 -9.16 -8.29 12.50
CA ILE A 150 -9.42 -6.88 12.81
C ILE A 150 -8.51 -6.48 13.97
N GLY A 151 -7.60 -5.56 13.70
CA GLY A 151 -6.62 -5.04 14.67
C GLY A 151 -5.25 -5.69 14.51
N GLY A 152 -5.12 -6.66 13.61
CA GLY A 152 -3.85 -7.20 13.16
C GLY A 152 -2.97 -6.18 12.44
N LYS A 153 -1.76 -6.61 12.09
CA LYS A 153 -0.76 -5.79 11.40
C LYS A 153 -1.27 -5.30 10.04
N ARG A 154 -1.93 -6.16 9.24
CA ARG A 154 -2.49 -5.77 7.94
C ARG A 154 -3.56 -4.69 8.08
N HIS A 155 -4.50 -4.88 9.00
CA HIS A 155 -5.53 -3.88 9.28
C HIS A 155 -4.94 -2.52 9.67
N CYS A 156 -3.98 -2.52 10.60
CA CYS A 156 -3.28 -1.30 11.02
C CYS A 156 -2.56 -0.61 9.85
N LEU A 157 -1.96 -1.40 8.95
CA LEU A 157 -1.28 -0.92 7.77
C LEU A 157 -2.25 -0.26 6.77
N LEU A 158 -3.36 -0.92 6.47
CA LEU A 158 -4.40 -0.38 5.58
C LEU A 158 -4.99 0.93 6.13
N LYS A 159 -5.27 0.98 7.43
CA LYS A 159 -5.69 2.22 8.11
C LYS A 159 -4.67 3.34 7.97
N ARG A 160 -3.37 3.03 8.10
CA ARG A 160 -2.31 4.02 7.89
C ARG A 160 -2.30 4.51 6.45
N TYR A 161 -2.37 3.63 5.46
CA TYR A 161 -2.38 4.02 4.05
C TYR A 161 -3.59 4.89 3.70
N ALA A 162 -4.79 4.56 4.20
CA ALA A 162 -5.96 5.41 4.02
C ALA A 162 -5.76 6.82 4.64
N ARG A 163 -5.17 6.91 5.84
CA ARG A 163 -4.85 8.20 6.48
C ARG A 163 -3.83 9.01 5.67
N GLU A 164 -2.77 8.36 5.19
CA GLU A 164 -1.73 8.99 4.36
C GLU A 164 -2.31 9.48 3.03
N ALA A 165 -3.13 8.67 2.36
CA ALA A 165 -3.80 9.04 1.11
C ALA A 165 -4.73 10.24 1.29
N ARG A 166 -5.54 10.27 2.37
CA ARG A 166 -6.37 11.44 2.73
C ARG A 166 -5.52 12.69 2.93
N ALA A 167 -4.38 12.56 3.60
CA ALA A 167 -3.47 13.69 3.82
C ALA A 167 -2.83 14.20 2.51
N GLN A 168 -2.44 13.28 1.62
CA GLN A 168 -1.92 13.63 0.28
C GLN A 168 -2.98 14.33 -0.56
N ARG A 169 -4.22 13.80 -0.59
CA ARG A 169 -5.35 14.42 -1.28
C ARG A 169 -5.62 15.83 -0.79
N ARG A 170 -5.64 16.07 0.53
CA ARG A 170 -5.80 17.42 1.10
C ARG A 170 -4.72 18.39 0.61
N LYS A 171 -3.46 17.98 0.62
CA LYS A 171 -2.33 18.82 0.15
C LYS A 171 -2.41 19.11 -1.34
N ALA A 172 -2.75 18.10 -2.15
CA ALA A 172 -2.92 18.25 -3.59
C ALA A 172 -4.07 19.19 -3.91
N LEU A 173 -5.21 19.06 -3.21
CA LEU A 173 -6.37 19.93 -3.38
C LEU A 173 -6.04 21.38 -3.03
N GLN A 174 -5.35 21.63 -1.91
CA GLN A 174 -4.90 22.97 -1.54
C GLN A 174 -3.97 23.59 -2.60
N SER A 175 -3.09 22.78 -3.19
CA SER A 175 -2.20 23.25 -4.25
C SER A 175 -2.97 23.56 -5.55
N TRP A 176 -4.00 22.76 -5.85
CA TRP A 176 -4.88 22.98 -7.00
C TRP A 176 -5.73 24.24 -6.86
N THR A 177 -6.36 24.45 -5.70
CA THR A 177 -7.17 25.66 -5.47
C THR A 177 -6.31 26.91 -5.52
N ALA A 178 -5.10 26.87 -4.96
CA ALA A 178 -4.17 27.99 -5.00
C ALA A 178 -3.77 28.39 -6.44
N ILE A 179 -3.49 27.41 -7.31
CA ILE A 179 -3.14 27.72 -8.72
C ILE A 179 -4.36 28.26 -9.47
N GLN A 180 -5.56 27.71 -9.22
CA GLN A 180 -6.80 28.19 -9.84
C GLN A 180 -7.13 29.64 -9.44
N GLU A 181 -6.97 29.98 -8.17
CA GLU A 181 -7.12 31.35 -7.70
C GLU A 181 -6.10 32.30 -8.32
N HIS A 182 -4.85 31.85 -8.47
CA HIS A 182 -3.82 32.65 -9.13
C HIS A 182 -4.16 32.90 -10.61
N THR A 183 -4.51 31.85 -11.36
CA THR A 183 -4.89 31.96 -12.77
C THR A 183 -6.09 32.89 -12.96
N ARG A 184 -7.12 32.81 -12.10
CA ARG A 184 -8.29 33.71 -12.15
C ARG A 184 -7.99 35.17 -11.85
N ARG A 185 -6.91 35.47 -11.10
CA ARG A 185 -6.51 36.84 -10.78
C ARG A 185 -5.63 37.47 -11.87
N VAL A 186 -4.99 36.64 -12.68
CA VAL A 186 -4.06 37.07 -13.74
C VAL A 186 -4.74 37.12 -15.12
N ALA A 187 -5.83 36.37 -15.30
CA ALA A 187 -6.72 36.43 -16.47
C ALA A 187 -7.66 37.63 -16.39
#